data_AF-A0A928T3L2-F1
#
_entry.id   AF-A0A928T3L2-F1
#
_cell.length_a   1.000
_cell.length_b   1.000
_cell.length_c   1.000
_cell.angle_alpha   90.00
_cell.angle_beta   90.00
_cell.angle_gamma   90.00
#
_symmetry.space_group_name_H-M   'P 1'
#
loop_
_entity.id
_entity.type
_entity.pdbx_description
1 polymer ?
#
loop_
_entity_poly.entity_id
_entity_poly.type
_entity_poly.pdbx_seq_one_letter_code
_entity_poly.pdbx_strand_id
1 'polypeptide(L)'
;MIVTGESALYHRQPAEQAGPGRIDINFGSQQELESLPGIGPVLAKAIMAARPFSSVEDLVRVRGVGSTQVEKLRPLIKAGRGRRSVDLR
;
A
#
# COMPACT_ATOMS: atom_id res chain seq x y z
N MET A 1 -44.53 -17.03 -4.90
CA MET A 1 -43.87 -17.53 -6.12
C MET A 1 -43.50 -16.32 -6.98
N ILE A 2 -42.26 -15.86 -6.87
CA ILE A 2 -41.49 -15.13 -7.89
C ILE A 2 -40.02 -15.50 -7.63
N VAL A 3 -39.38 -16.02 -8.66
CA VAL A 3 -37.96 -16.41 -8.75
C VAL A 3 -37.19 -15.28 -9.46
N THR A 4 -35.85 -15.42 -9.55
CA THR A 4 -34.79 -14.57 -10.16
C THR A 4 -34.09 -13.70 -9.10
N GLY A 5 -32.87 -13.95 -8.63
CA GLY A 5 -31.67 -14.50 -9.27
C GLY A 5 -30.79 -13.34 -9.71
N GLU A 6 -29.67 -13.09 -9.00
CA GLU A 6 -28.40 -12.49 -9.50
C GLU A 6 -27.44 -12.27 -8.31
N SER A 7 -26.61 -13.28 -8.07
CA SER A 7 -25.36 -13.17 -7.34
C SER A 7 -24.32 -12.48 -8.22
N ALA A 8 -24.12 -11.18 -8.04
CA ALA A 8 -23.05 -10.38 -8.63
C ALA A 8 -23.20 -8.96 -8.03
N LEU A 9 -22.23 -8.22 -7.50
CA LEU A 9 -20.79 -8.28 -7.46
C LEU A 9 -20.36 -7.43 -6.24
N TYR A 10 -19.20 -7.76 -5.70
CA TYR A 10 -18.30 -6.87 -4.97
C TYR A 10 -18.49 -5.37 -5.30
N HIS A 11 -19.30 -4.67 -4.51
CA HIS A 11 -19.15 -3.22 -4.33
C HIS A 11 -18.48 -2.96 -2.98
N ARG A 12 -17.37 -3.67 -2.69
CA ARG A 12 -16.45 -3.14 -1.70
C ARG A 12 -15.72 -1.97 -2.36
N GLN A 13 -16.45 -0.86 -2.35
CA GLN A 13 -16.05 0.54 -2.43
C GLN A 13 -14.77 0.78 -3.24
N PRO A 14 -14.86 1.39 -4.45
CA PRO A 14 -13.67 1.90 -5.10
C PRO A 14 -12.96 2.77 -4.06
N ALA A 15 -11.69 2.45 -3.81
CA ALA A 15 -10.85 3.11 -2.82
C ALA A 15 -11.08 4.62 -2.91
N GLU A 16 -11.86 5.14 -1.96
CA GLU A 16 -12.33 6.51 -1.95
C GLU A 16 -11.13 7.36 -1.54
N GLN A 17 -10.33 7.69 -2.55
CA GLN A 17 -9.57 8.91 -2.74
C GLN A 17 -9.23 9.67 -1.45
N ALA A 18 -8.40 9.07 -0.59
CA ALA A 18 -7.28 9.87 -0.08
C ALA A 18 -6.55 10.35 -1.35
N GLY A 19 -6.16 11.63 -1.45
CA GLY A 19 -5.51 12.20 -2.65
C GLY A 19 -4.22 11.45 -3.04
N PRO A 20 -3.23 12.07 -3.71
CA PRO A 20 -1.88 11.48 -3.76
C PRO A 20 -1.23 11.52 -2.35
N GLY A 21 -1.87 10.86 -1.38
CA GLY A 21 -1.46 10.68 -0.02
C GLY A 21 -0.44 9.56 0.00
N ARG A 22 0.61 9.77 0.79
CA ARG A 22 1.73 8.86 0.86
C ARG A 22 1.27 7.42 1.16
N ILE A 23 1.73 6.47 0.36
CA ILE A 23 1.45 5.04 0.54
C ILE A 23 2.12 4.56 1.82
N ASP A 24 1.36 3.85 2.64
CA ASP A 24 1.89 3.30 3.88
C ASP A 24 2.65 2.00 3.62
N ILE A 25 3.94 1.93 3.94
CA ILE A 25 4.75 0.73 3.69
C ILE A 25 4.39 -0.44 4.61
N ASN A 26 3.80 -0.15 5.79
CA ASN A 26 3.37 -1.16 6.76
C ASN A 26 1.98 -1.72 6.45
N PHE A 27 1.11 -0.93 5.81
CA PHE A 27 -0.30 -1.30 5.61
C PHE A 27 -0.75 -1.32 4.15
N GLY A 28 0.06 -0.80 3.23
CA GLY A 28 -0.25 -0.75 1.80
C GLY A 28 -0.47 -2.13 1.22
N SER A 29 -1.41 -2.23 0.30
CA SER A 29 -1.62 -3.44 -0.48
C SER A 29 -0.47 -3.66 -1.48
N GLN A 30 -0.39 -4.87 -2.03
CA GLN A 30 0.62 -5.19 -3.06
C GLN A 30 0.51 -4.23 -4.25
N GLN A 31 -0.72 -3.98 -4.74
CA GLN A 31 -0.98 -3.07 -5.86
C GLN A 31 -0.57 -1.63 -5.56
N GLU A 32 -0.82 -1.13 -4.34
CA GLU A 32 -0.38 0.21 -3.96
C GLU A 32 1.15 0.31 -3.96
N LEU A 33 1.84 -0.70 -3.44
CA LEU A 33 3.31 -0.75 -3.48
C LEU A 33 3.81 -0.84 -4.92
N GLU A 34 3.18 -1.64 -5.78
CA GLU A 34 3.53 -1.77 -7.20
C GLU A 34 3.29 -0.48 -8.01
N SER A 35 2.39 0.39 -7.53
CA SER A 35 2.17 1.72 -8.12
C SER A 35 3.34 2.67 -7.90
N LEU A 36 4.29 2.32 -7.03
CA LEU A 36 5.47 3.12 -6.76
C LEU A 36 6.54 2.94 -7.85
N PRO A 37 7.23 4.03 -8.24
CA PRO A 37 8.27 3.95 -9.28
C PRO A 37 9.40 3.03 -8.83
N GLY A 38 9.67 2.00 -9.63
CA GLY A 38 10.74 1.02 -9.37
C GLY A 38 10.37 -0.07 -8.37
N ILE A 39 9.12 -0.17 -7.92
CA ILE A 39 8.63 -1.31 -7.12
C ILE A 39 7.82 -2.23 -8.04
N GLY A 40 8.38 -3.39 -8.37
CA GLY A 40 7.66 -4.46 -9.06
C GLY A 40 7.02 -5.46 -8.09
N PRO A 41 6.28 -6.47 -8.59
CA PRO A 41 5.60 -7.48 -7.77
C PRO A 41 6.54 -8.25 -6.83
N VAL A 42 7.79 -8.47 -7.25
CA VAL A 42 8.82 -9.12 -6.43
C VAL A 42 9.21 -8.25 -5.24
N LEU A 43 9.44 -6.95 -5.48
CA LEU A 43 9.79 -5.99 -4.43
C LEU A 43 8.62 -5.73 -3.50
N ALA A 44 7.41 -5.58 -4.04
CA ALA A 44 6.20 -5.42 -3.23
C ALA A 44 6.01 -6.59 -2.25
N LYS A 45 6.16 -7.83 -2.71
CA LYS A 45 6.14 -9.03 -1.85
C LYS A 45 7.25 -9.02 -0.81
N ALA A 46 8.46 -8.63 -1.19
CA ALA A 46 9.59 -8.55 -0.27
C ALA A 46 9.37 -7.48 0.82
N ILE A 47 8.78 -6.33 0.47
CA ILE A 47 8.39 -5.28 1.41
C ILE A 47 7.33 -5.81 2.38
N MET A 48 6.28 -6.48 1.87
CA MET A 48 5.23 -7.08 2.70
C MET A 48 5.79 -8.13 3.67
N ALA A 49 6.74 -8.95 3.22
CA ALA A 49 7.38 -9.97 4.05
C ALA A 49 8.34 -9.38 5.11
N ALA A 50 8.92 -8.21 4.86
CA ALA A 50 9.87 -7.54 5.76
C ALA A 50 9.22 -6.57 6.76
N ARG A 51 7.88 -6.56 6.86
CA ARG A 51 7.15 -5.79 7.87
C ARG A 51 7.43 -6.31 9.29
N PRO A 52 7.40 -5.45 10.31
CA PRO A 52 7.08 -4.02 10.29
C PRO A 52 8.32 -3.12 10.09
N PHE A 53 8.15 -2.01 9.37
CA PHE A 53 9.15 -0.95 9.18
C PHE A 53 8.97 0.16 10.20
N SER A 54 10.07 0.60 10.81
CA SER A 54 10.04 1.72 11.76
C SER A 54 10.07 3.07 11.06
N SER A 55 10.71 3.15 9.90
CA SER A 55 10.85 4.37 9.11
C SER A 55 10.98 4.03 7.63
N VAL A 56 10.93 5.04 6.76
CA VAL A 56 11.03 4.83 5.30
C VAL A 56 12.42 4.31 4.90
N GLU A 57 13.45 4.74 5.63
CA GLU A 57 14.85 4.33 5.49
C GLU A 57 15.04 2.82 5.72
N ASP A 58 14.17 2.22 6.54
CA ASP A 58 14.14 0.79 6.84
C ASP A 58 13.68 -0.04 5.63
N LEU A 59 13.32 0.59 4.50
CA LEU A 59 13.16 -0.15 3.25
C LEU A 59 14.49 -0.66 2.69
N VAL A 60 15.64 -0.07 3.05
CA VAL A 60 16.95 -0.47 2.52
C VAL A 60 17.36 -1.89 2.90
N ARG A 61 16.79 -2.47 3.98
CA ARG A 61 17.00 -3.89 4.33
C ARG A 61 16.27 -4.86 3.40
N VAL A 62 15.32 -4.38 2.59
CA VAL A 62 14.62 -5.22 1.61
C VAL A 62 15.54 -5.47 0.43
N ARG A 63 15.80 -6.75 0.13
CA ARG A 63 16.67 -7.15 -0.99
C ARG A 63 16.15 -6.55 -2.31
N GLY A 64 16.94 -5.67 -2.92
CA GLY A 64 16.61 -4.98 -4.17
C GLY A 64 16.04 -3.56 -4.00
N VAL A 65 15.83 -3.09 -2.76
CA VAL A 65 15.58 -1.67 -2.48
C VAL A 65 16.88 -1.02 -2.03
N GLY A 66 17.49 -0.22 -2.91
CA GLY A 66 18.68 0.56 -2.57
C GLY A 66 18.34 1.95 -2.02
N SER A 67 19.30 2.63 -1.41
CA SER A 67 19.13 4.00 -0.88
C SER A 67 18.60 4.98 -1.92
N THR A 68 19.05 4.87 -3.17
CA THR A 68 18.56 5.71 -4.29
C THR A 68 17.07 5.51 -4.58
N GLN A 69 16.56 4.27 -4.44
CA GLN A 69 15.12 4.01 -4.56
C GLN A 69 14.38 4.65 -3.38
N VAL A 70 14.87 4.45 -2.16
CA VAL A 70 14.25 5.04 -0.96
C VAL A 70 14.12 6.55 -1.08
N GLU A 71 15.15 7.25 -1.55
CA GLU A 71 15.09 8.71 -1.76
C GLU A 71 13.99 9.14 -2.74
N LYS A 72 13.78 8.38 -3.82
CA LYS A 72 12.69 8.64 -4.79
C LYS A 72 11.32 8.33 -4.21
N LEU A 73 11.24 7.33 -3.35
CA LEU A 73 10.00 6.88 -2.73
C LEU A 73 9.60 7.75 -1.54
N ARG A 74 10.56 8.30 -0.78
CA ARG A 74 10.36 9.18 0.39
C ARG A 74 9.21 10.20 0.26
N PRO A 75 9.07 10.96 -0.84
CA PRO A 75 7.94 11.88 -0.97
C PRO A 75 6.59 11.20 -1.17
N LEU A 76 6.57 9.96 -1.66
CA LEU A 76 5.39 9.16 -2.03
C LEU A 76 4.98 8.13 -0.97
N ILE A 77 5.81 7.86 0.03
CA ILE A 77 5.56 6.82 1.03
C ILE A 77 5.70 7.33 2.45
N LYS A 78 5.11 6.60 3.39
CA LYS A 78 5.22 6.85 4.83
C LYS A 78 5.32 5.53 5.58
N ALA A 79 6.00 5.55 6.72
CA ALA A 79 5.94 4.48 7.71
C ALA A 79 4.90 4.86 8.77
N GLY A 80 3.64 4.44 8.59
CA GLY A 80 2.61 4.70 9.59
C GLY A 80 2.67 3.69 10.73
N ARG A 81 2.38 4.17 11.95
CA ARG A 81 1.94 3.32 13.07
C ARG A 81 0.41 3.30 13.08
N GLY A 82 -0.19 2.34 12.40
CA GLY A 82 -1.61 2.02 12.48
C GLY A 82 -2.54 3.10 11.91
N ARG A 83 -3.52 2.66 11.13
CA ARG A 83 -4.62 3.52 10.65
C ARG A 83 -5.19 4.38 11.78
N ARG A 84 -5.11 5.70 11.64
CA ARG A 84 -6.14 6.64 12.13
C ARG A 84 -6.63 7.47 10.97
N SER A 85 -7.36 6.82 10.07
CA SER A 85 -8.49 7.49 9.41
C SER A 85 -9.72 7.02 10.16
N VAL A 86 -9.93 7.57 11.35
CA VAL A 86 -11.29 7.73 11.87
C VAL A 86 -11.74 9.03 11.23
N ASP A 87 -12.32 8.94 10.03
CA ASP A 87 -13.12 10.03 9.49
C ASP A 87 -14.55 9.49 9.36
N LEU A 88 -15.21 9.52 10.52
CA LEU A 88 -16.65 9.40 10.69
C LEU A 88 -17.08 10.78 11.17
N ARG A 89 -17.64 11.61 10.29
CA ARG A 89 -18.62 12.64 10.61
C ARG A 89 -19.30 13.21 9.37
#